data_AF-R7KTR5-F1
#
_entry.id   AF-R7KTR5-F1
#
_cell.length_a   1.000
_cell.length_b   1.000
_cell.length_c   1.000
_cell.angle_alpha   90.00
_cell.angle_beta   90.00
_cell.angle_gamma   90.00
#
_symmetry.space_group_name_H-M   'P 1'
#
loop_
_entity.id
_entity.type
_entity.pdbx_description
1 polymer ?
#
loop_
_entity_poly.entity_id
_entity_poly.type
_entity_poly.pdbx_seq_one_letter_code
_entity_poly.pdbx_strand_id
1 'polypeptide(L)'
;MNDIIIYSRKDAEKAIRSGNFPKNTSVISFYDPQTEHIKYEDICSDVYYCPYDDIDVWSEREYEKYSSTFDFADDLAQFIYDAYNSGRDIVCQCDYGQSRSAGCAAAIAEHFYKSGIEIFADFSRCPNKLIYHKVIDALNDFSHNNKIPDQRRV
;
A
#
# COMPACT_ATOMS: atom_id res chain seq x y z
N MET A 1 -15.46 -0.39 8.85
CA MET A 1 -14.60 -1.21 7.98
C MET A 1 -13.95 -0.23 7.03
N ASN A 2 -12.63 -0.16 7.00
CA ASN A 2 -11.90 0.77 6.15
C ASN A 2 -11.73 0.11 4.78
N ASP A 3 -12.09 0.79 3.70
CA ASP A 3 -11.92 0.25 2.36
C ASP A 3 -10.44 0.35 1.94
N ILE A 4 -9.96 -0.70 1.27
CA ILE A 4 -8.63 -0.73 0.65
C ILE A 4 -8.83 -0.60 -0.86
N ILE A 5 -8.41 0.54 -1.42
CA ILE A 5 -8.66 0.90 -2.81
C ILE A 5 -7.33 0.85 -3.56
N ILE A 6 -7.30 0.18 -4.70
CA ILE A 6 -6.12 0.15 -5.58
C ILE A 6 -6.37 1.06 -6.77
N TYR A 7 -5.47 2.02 -7.00
CA TYR A 7 -5.51 2.89 -8.17
C TYR A 7 -4.26 2.75 -9.04
N SER A 8 -4.51 2.78 -10.36
CA SER A 8 -3.52 3.19 -11.34
C SER A 8 -3.38 4.71 -11.33
N ARG A 9 -2.31 5.24 -11.93
CA ARG A 9 -2.17 6.69 -12.14
C ARG A 9 -3.34 7.24 -12.92
N LYS A 10 -3.71 6.54 -14.00
CA LYS A 10 -4.83 6.90 -14.86
C LYS A 10 -6.16 6.97 -14.09
N ASP A 11 -6.41 6.00 -13.21
CA ASP A 11 -7.65 5.95 -12.43
C ASP A 11 -7.69 7.01 -11.35
N ALA A 12 -6.58 7.21 -10.63
CA ALA A 12 -6.45 8.29 -9.65
C ALA A 12 -6.67 9.66 -10.29
N GLU A 13 -5.99 9.97 -11.38
CA GLU A 13 -6.18 11.24 -12.10
C GLU A 13 -7.60 11.40 -12.64
N LYS A 14 -8.21 10.32 -13.13
CA LYS A 14 -9.61 10.35 -13.58
C LYS A 14 -10.53 10.66 -12.41
N ALA A 15 -10.36 10.01 -11.26
CA ALA A 15 -11.15 10.26 -10.07
C ALA A 15 -11.01 11.72 -9.59
N ILE A 16 -9.77 12.24 -9.57
CA ILE A 16 -9.46 13.65 -9.24
C ILE A 16 -10.16 14.60 -10.21
N ARG A 17 -9.93 14.46 -11.52
CA ARG A 17 -10.53 15.34 -12.55
C ARG A 17 -12.06 15.31 -12.53
N SER A 18 -12.65 14.18 -12.14
CA SER A 18 -14.11 14.01 -12.07
C SER A 18 -14.71 14.49 -10.75
N GLY A 19 -13.91 14.94 -9.78
CA GLY A 19 -14.38 15.30 -8.43
C GLY A 19 -14.88 14.10 -7.62
N ASN A 20 -14.51 12.87 -8.02
CA ASN A 20 -14.98 11.61 -7.43
C ASN A 20 -13.87 10.89 -6.66
N PHE A 21 -12.79 11.58 -6.32
CA PHE A 21 -11.76 11.00 -5.46
C PHE A 21 -12.36 10.66 -4.09
N PRO A 22 -12.06 9.49 -3.51
CA PRO A 22 -12.58 9.08 -2.21
C PRO A 22 -12.36 10.15 -1.13
N LYS A 23 -13.40 10.39 -0.33
CA LYS A 23 -13.33 11.31 0.82
C LYS A 23 -12.92 10.50 2.05
N ASN A 24 -12.35 11.19 3.06
CA ASN A 24 -11.91 10.55 4.31
C ASN A 24 -10.92 9.40 4.05
N THR A 25 -9.91 9.69 3.23
CA THR A 25 -8.96 8.68 2.73
C THR A 25 -7.53 9.10 3.06
N SER A 26 -6.66 8.13 3.24
CA SER A 26 -5.20 8.27 3.29
C SER A 26 -4.61 7.62 2.05
N VAL A 27 -3.63 8.24 1.42
CA VAL A 27 -3.07 7.79 0.14
C VAL A 27 -1.64 7.31 0.33
N ILE A 28 -1.32 6.12 -0.19
CA ILE A 28 0.03 5.60 -0.34
C ILE A 28 0.35 5.67 -1.84
N SER A 29 1.22 6.60 -2.24
CA SER A 29 1.51 6.88 -3.65
C SER A 29 2.91 6.38 -4.01
N PHE A 30 2.96 5.23 -4.67
CA PHE A 30 4.17 4.68 -5.27
C PHE A 30 4.45 5.30 -6.64
N TYR A 31 5.69 5.68 -6.89
CA TYR A 31 6.16 6.18 -8.16
C TYR A 31 7.64 5.86 -8.37
N ASP A 32 8.05 5.78 -9.63
CA ASP A 32 9.47 5.64 -9.95
C ASP A 32 10.20 6.96 -9.63
N PRO A 33 11.30 6.96 -8.86
CA PRO A 33 12.01 8.17 -8.43
C PRO A 33 12.45 9.10 -9.58
N GLN A 34 12.58 8.56 -10.78
CA GLN A 34 12.97 9.30 -11.99
C GLN A 34 11.79 9.96 -12.72
N THR A 35 10.57 9.75 -12.25
CA THR A 35 9.33 10.21 -12.89
C THR A 35 8.57 11.21 -12.01
N GLU A 36 7.73 12.03 -12.62
CA GLU A 36 6.81 12.89 -11.87
C GLU A 36 5.73 12.03 -11.21
N HIS A 37 5.48 12.26 -9.92
CA HIS A 37 4.41 11.62 -9.16
C HIS A 37 3.09 12.38 -9.26
N ILE A 38 2.00 11.73 -8.86
CA ILE A 38 0.70 12.40 -8.78
C ILE A 38 0.69 13.38 -7.62
N LYS A 39 0.35 14.61 -7.94
CA LYS A 39 0.14 15.69 -7.00
C LYS A 39 -1.26 15.59 -6.41
N TYR A 40 -1.31 15.30 -5.11
CA TYR A 40 -2.55 15.15 -4.33
C TYR A 40 -2.85 16.41 -3.50
N GLU A 41 -2.05 17.47 -3.65
CA GLU A 41 -2.27 18.79 -3.09
C GLU A 41 -3.69 19.26 -3.41
N ASP A 42 -4.36 19.84 -2.41
CA ASP A 42 -5.78 20.26 -2.46
C ASP A 42 -6.81 19.13 -2.67
N ILE A 43 -6.38 17.89 -2.90
CA ILE A 43 -7.25 16.70 -3.04
C ILE A 43 -7.29 15.89 -1.75
N CYS A 44 -6.11 15.55 -1.21
CA CYS A 44 -5.95 14.77 0.01
C CYS A 44 -4.76 15.32 0.78
N SER A 45 -4.97 15.70 2.04
CA SER A 45 -3.89 16.19 2.91
C SER A 45 -3.08 15.09 3.60
N ASP A 46 -3.49 13.83 3.43
CA ASP A 46 -2.89 12.67 4.11
C ASP A 46 -2.34 11.69 3.07
N VAL A 47 -1.09 11.91 2.70
CA VAL A 47 -0.43 11.23 1.59
C VAL A 47 0.97 10.82 2.01
N TYR A 48 1.27 9.53 1.87
CA TYR A 48 2.59 8.96 2.02
C TYR A 48 3.16 8.67 0.62
N TYR A 49 4.21 9.40 0.26
CA TYR A 49 4.90 9.27 -1.01
C TYR A 49 6.00 8.21 -0.93
N CYS A 50 5.93 7.18 -1.78
CA CYS A 50 6.87 6.07 -1.85
C CYS A 50 7.69 6.16 -3.16
N PRO A 51 8.82 6.91 -3.19
CA PRO A 51 9.74 6.91 -4.33
C PRO A 51 10.49 5.57 -4.39
N TYR A 52 9.95 4.58 -5.11
CA TYR A 52 10.55 3.25 -5.17
C TYR A 52 10.33 2.59 -6.51
N ASP A 53 11.41 2.09 -7.10
CA ASP A 53 11.41 1.37 -8.37
C ASP A 53 10.50 0.13 -8.30
N ASP A 54 9.88 -0.23 -9.42
CA ASP A 54 9.04 -1.43 -9.52
C ASP A 54 9.89 -2.73 -9.56
N ILE A 55 10.56 -3.01 -8.45
CA ILE A 55 11.40 -4.20 -8.26
C ILE A 55 10.55 -5.30 -7.64
N ASP A 56 10.23 -6.33 -8.43
CA ASP A 56 9.58 -7.55 -7.93
C ASP A 56 10.61 -8.68 -7.75
N VAL A 57 10.25 -9.68 -6.96
CA VAL A 57 11.14 -10.80 -6.60
C VAL A 57 10.45 -12.15 -6.84
N TRP A 58 11.21 -13.13 -7.34
CA TRP A 58 10.71 -14.46 -7.70
C TRP A 58 11.45 -15.59 -6.98
N SER A 59 12.43 -15.24 -6.15
CA SER A 59 13.21 -16.16 -5.34
C SER A 59 13.64 -15.52 -4.01
N GLU A 60 13.92 -16.34 -3.01
CA GLU A 60 14.46 -15.88 -1.73
C GLU A 60 15.77 -15.10 -1.91
N ARG A 61 16.64 -15.54 -2.82
CA ARG A 61 17.90 -14.84 -3.12
C ARG A 61 17.68 -13.42 -3.64
N GLU A 62 16.67 -13.20 -4.47
CA GLU A 62 16.32 -11.86 -4.95
C GLU A 62 15.74 -11.03 -3.82
N TYR A 63 14.88 -11.62 -2.98
CA TYR A 63 14.35 -10.95 -1.80
C TYR A 63 15.48 -10.50 -0.87
N GLU A 64 16.44 -11.36 -0.52
CA GLU A 64 17.60 -10.99 0.29
C GLU A 64 18.40 -9.83 -0.32
N LYS A 65 18.58 -9.84 -1.65
CA LYS A 65 19.32 -8.81 -2.37
C LYS A 65 18.65 -7.43 -2.32
N TYR A 66 17.32 -7.37 -2.42
CA TYR A 66 16.56 -6.11 -2.56
C TYR A 66 15.80 -5.71 -1.29
N SER A 67 15.67 -6.57 -0.29
CA SER A 67 14.92 -6.29 0.94
C SER A 67 15.41 -5.07 1.72
N SER A 68 16.70 -4.76 1.62
CA SER A 68 17.34 -3.62 2.29
C SER A 68 17.15 -2.30 1.55
N THR A 69 16.70 -2.31 0.29
CA THR A 69 16.48 -1.08 -0.48
C THR A 69 15.12 -0.44 -0.19
N PHE A 70 14.19 -1.19 0.42
CA PHE A 70 12.90 -0.69 0.88
C PHE A 70 12.98 -0.41 2.40
N ASP A 71 13.65 0.69 2.76
CA ASP A 71 14.03 1.03 4.13
C ASP A 71 12.99 1.85 4.91
N PHE A 72 11.94 2.34 4.24
CA PHE A 72 10.87 3.13 4.84
C PHE A 72 9.61 2.30 5.22
N ALA A 73 9.75 0.97 5.31
CA ALA A 73 8.64 0.07 5.62
C ALA A 73 7.99 0.36 7.00
N ASP A 74 8.81 0.70 8.00
CA ASP A 74 8.34 0.97 9.36
C ASP A 74 7.52 2.26 9.42
N ASP A 75 7.99 3.32 8.75
CA ASP A 75 7.28 4.59 8.63
C ASP A 75 5.96 4.41 7.87
N LEU A 76 5.96 3.59 6.82
CA LEU A 76 4.74 3.24 6.08
C LEU A 76 3.77 2.45 6.96
N ALA A 77 4.24 1.52 7.79
CA ALA A 77 3.40 0.78 8.73
C ALA A 77 2.73 1.72 9.76
N GLN A 78 3.48 2.67 10.32
CA GLN A 78 2.92 3.70 11.21
C GLN A 78 1.82 4.50 10.50
N PHE A 79 2.08 4.97 9.26
CA PHE A 79 1.09 5.69 8.46
C PHE A 79 -0.18 4.88 8.21
N ILE A 80 -0.05 3.61 7.86
CA ILE A 80 -1.19 2.69 7.65
C ILE A 80 -2.01 2.53 8.93
N TYR A 81 -1.34 2.38 10.08
CA TYR A 81 -2.03 2.28 11.37
C TYR A 81 -2.75 3.57 11.76
N ASP A 82 -2.15 4.73 11.53
CA ASP A 82 -2.79 6.02 11.80
C ASP A 82 -4.05 6.21 10.94
N ALA A 83 -3.98 5.83 9.65
CA ALA A 83 -5.13 5.83 8.76
C ALA A 83 -6.23 4.87 9.23
N TYR A 84 -5.85 3.63 9.56
CA TYR A 84 -6.77 2.59 10.03
C TYR A 84 -7.47 3.00 11.32
N ASN A 85 -6.72 3.43 12.33
CA ASN A 85 -7.23 3.86 13.65
C ASN A 85 -8.11 5.11 13.56
N SER A 86 -7.87 5.97 12.55
CA SER A 86 -8.69 7.15 12.28
C SER A 86 -9.96 6.83 11.48
N GLY A 87 -10.20 5.55 11.13
CA GLY A 87 -11.37 5.14 10.35
C GLY A 87 -11.34 5.66 8.90
N ARG A 88 -10.15 5.90 8.33
CA ARG A 88 -9.97 6.39 6.97
C ARG A 88 -9.83 5.23 5.99
N ASP A 89 -10.37 5.39 4.78
CA ASP A 89 -10.07 4.45 3.69
C ASP A 89 -8.61 4.60 3.27
N ILE A 90 -8.02 3.54 2.73
CA ILE A 90 -6.61 3.55 2.31
C ILE A 90 -6.54 3.33 0.80
N VAL A 91 -6.08 4.34 0.07
CA VAL A 91 -5.79 4.23 -1.35
C VAL A 91 -4.32 3.85 -1.53
N CYS A 92 -4.08 2.67 -2.10
CA CYS A 92 -2.77 2.29 -2.63
C CYS A 92 -2.72 2.65 -4.12
N GLN A 93 -1.84 3.58 -4.50
CA GLN A 93 -1.69 4.02 -5.88
C GLN A 93 -0.28 3.71 -6.41
N CYS A 94 -0.21 3.20 -7.65
CA CYS A 94 1.02 3.18 -8.46
C CYS A 94 0.67 3.47 -9.93
N ASP A 95 1.63 3.42 -10.85
CA ASP A 95 1.37 3.83 -12.25
C ASP A 95 0.28 2.99 -12.93
N TYR A 96 0.33 1.67 -12.78
CA TYR A 96 -0.61 0.75 -13.43
C TYR A 96 -1.69 0.19 -12.49
N GLY A 97 -1.55 0.35 -11.17
CA GLY A 97 -2.51 -0.23 -10.22
C GLY A 97 -2.41 -1.75 -10.10
N GLN A 98 -1.28 -2.34 -10.50
CA GLN A 98 -1.14 -3.80 -10.65
C GLN A 98 -0.03 -4.41 -9.82
N SER A 99 1.09 -3.69 -9.65
CA SER A 99 2.32 -4.21 -9.03
C SER A 99 2.51 -3.69 -7.60
N ARG A 100 3.27 -2.61 -7.40
CA ARG A 100 3.57 -2.01 -6.08
C ARG A 100 2.33 -1.72 -5.24
N SER A 101 1.32 -1.03 -5.80
CA SER A 101 0.10 -0.70 -5.07
C SER A 101 -0.72 -1.93 -4.70
N ALA A 102 -0.79 -2.94 -5.58
CA ALA A 102 -1.49 -4.18 -5.29
C ALA A 102 -0.75 -5.01 -4.23
N GLY A 103 0.59 -5.03 -4.24
CA GLY A 103 1.41 -5.66 -3.20
C GLY A 103 1.19 -5.04 -1.83
N CYS A 104 1.19 -3.70 -1.76
CA CYS A 104 0.89 -2.96 -0.54
C CYS A 104 -0.55 -3.22 -0.05
N ALA A 105 -1.54 -3.11 -0.94
CA ALA A 105 -2.93 -3.38 -0.61
C ALA A 105 -3.17 -4.82 -0.14
N ALA A 106 -2.51 -5.81 -0.76
CA ALA A 106 -2.56 -7.20 -0.33
C ALA A 106 -2.00 -7.38 1.08
N ALA A 107 -0.91 -6.70 1.43
CA ALA A 107 -0.33 -6.75 2.76
C ALA A 107 -1.28 -6.15 3.82
N ILE A 108 -1.88 -4.99 3.53
CA ILE A 108 -2.85 -4.34 4.41
C ILE A 108 -4.08 -5.24 4.58
N ALA A 109 -4.63 -5.78 3.49
CA ALA A 109 -5.78 -6.67 3.50
C ALA A 109 -5.51 -7.95 4.29
N GLU A 110 -4.33 -8.54 4.12
CA GLU A 110 -3.93 -9.72 4.88
C GLU A 110 -3.76 -9.41 6.37
N HIS A 111 -3.12 -8.28 6.70
CA HIS A 111 -2.86 -7.91 8.08
C HIS A 111 -4.17 -7.72 8.86
N PHE A 112 -5.07 -6.86 8.37
CA PHE A 112 -6.28 -6.47 9.09
C PHE A 112 -7.49 -7.39 8.85
N TYR A 113 -7.55 -8.06 7.69
CA TYR A 113 -8.77 -8.77 7.25
C TYR A 113 -8.52 -10.22 6.79
N LYS A 114 -7.27 -10.70 6.74
CA LYS A 114 -6.91 -12.05 6.28
C LYS A 114 -7.40 -12.37 4.86
N SER A 115 -7.52 -11.34 4.03
CA SER A 115 -8.08 -11.42 2.67
C SER A 115 -7.07 -11.02 1.58
N GLY A 116 -5.77 -10.98 1.90
CA GLY A 116 -4.75 -10.55 0.92
C GLY A 116 -4.71 -11.46 -0.32
N ILE A 117 -5.05 -12.75 -0.15
CA ILE A 117 -5.12 -13.72 -1.24
C ILE A 117 -6.10 -13.32 -2.36
N GLU A 118 -7.17 -12.58 -2.04
CA GLU A 118 -8.14 -12.13 -3.04
C GLU A 118 -7.50 -11.16 -4.05
N ILE A 119 -6.54 -10.35 -3.59
CA ILE A 119 -5.80 -9.42 -4.45
C ILE A 119 -4.77 -10.16 -5.31
N PHE A 120 -4.18 -11.24 -4.80
CA PHE A 120 -3.29 -12.13 -5.58
C PHE A 120 -4.05 -12.98 -6.61
N ALA A 121 -5.30 -13.35 -6.33
CA ALA A 121 -6.13 -14.15 -7.24
C ALA A 121 -6.76 -13.31 -8.38
N ASP A 122 -6.71 -11.98 -8.29
CA ASP A 122 -7.22 -11.08 -9.32
C ASP A 122 -6.30 -11.08 -10.55
N PHE A 123 -6.79 -11.65 -11.65
CA PHE A 123 -6.07 -11.71 -12.94
C PHE A 123 -5.67 -10.35 -13.52
N SER A 124 -6.30 -9.25 -13.07
CA SER A 124 -5.93 -7.90 -13.50
C SER A 124 -4.71 -7.34 -12.76
N ARG A 125 -4.22 -8.05 -11.74
CA ARG A 125 -3.13 -7.61 -10.86
C ARG A 125 -1.98 -8.60 -10.86
N CYS A 126 -0.80 -8.10 -10.55
CA CYS A 126 0.40 -8.88 -10.32
C CYS A 126 1.09 -8.33 -9.08
N PRO A 127 0.54 -8.58 -7.86
CA PRO A 127 1.00 -7.91 -6.66
C PRO A 127 2.50 -8.13 -6.43
N ASN A 128 3.22 -7.04 -6.22
CA ASN A 128 4.67 -7.06 -6.02
C ASN A 128 5.01 -7.76 -4.70
N LYS A 129 5.77 -8.85 -4.77
CA LYS A 129 6.08 -9.70 -3.62
C LYS A 129 7.06 -9.04 -2.66
N LEU A 130 8.00 -8.24 -3.18
CA LEU A 130 8.93 -7.51 -2.33
C LEU A 130 8.17 -6.51 -1.44
N ILE A 131 7.30 -5.70 -2.05
CA ILE A 131 6.46 -4.75 -1.34
C ILE A 131 5.51 -5.47 -0.38
N TYR A 132 4.84 -6.53 -0.83
CA TYR A 132 3.94 -7.30 0.03
C TYR A 132 4.65 -7.78 1.31
N HIS A 133 5.79 -8.47 1.17
CA HIS A 133 6.54 -9.00 2.31
C HIS A 133 7.09 -7.90 3.21
N LYS A 134 7.65 -6.83 2.64
CA LYS A 134 8.17 -5.71 3.44
C LYS A 134 7.08 -5.01 4.25
N VAL A 135 5.91 -4.80 3.66
CA VAL A 135 4.79 -4.12 4.33
C VAL A 135 4.11 -5.04 5.35
N ILE A 136 3.86 -6.32 5.03
CA ILE A 136 3.21 -7.24 5.98
C ILE A 136 4.09 -7.48 7.21
N ASP A 137 5.41 -7.61 7.03
CA ASP A 137 6.36 -7.81 8.12
C ASP A 137 6.38 -6.57 9.03
N ALA A 138 6.50 -5.36 8.45
CA ALA A 138 6.48 -4.11 9.20
C ALA A 138 5.16 -3.90 9.96
N LEU A 139 4.00 -4.23 9.36
CA LEU A 139 2.70 -4.15 10.04
C LEU A 139 2.61 -5.13 11.21
N ASN A 140 3.08 -6.37 11.03
CA ASN A 140 3.09 -7.37 12.10
C ASN A 140 4.01 -6.94 13.26
N ASP A 141 5.21 -6.46 12.95
CA ASP A 141 6.17 -5.98 13.95
C ASP A 141 5.60 -4.76 14.70
N PHE A 142 4.98 -3.83 13.98
CA PHE A 142 4.31 -2.68 14.58
C PHE A 142 3.21 -3.10 15.55
N SER A 143 2.34 -4.03 15.14
CA SER A 143 1.27 -4.60 15.97
C SER A 143 1.82 -5.21 17.26
N HIS A 144 2.84 -6.06 17.11
CA HIS A 144 3.49 -6.77 18.21
C HIS A 144 4.15 -5.82 19.20
N ASN A 145 4.93 -4.85 18.71
CA ASN A 145 5.66 -3.89 19.54
C ASN A 145 4.72 -2.93 20.30
N ASN A 146 3.60 -2.55 19.69
CA ASN A 146 2.61 -1.68 20.32
C ASN A 146 1.55 -2.44 21.14
N LYS A 147 1.68 -3.76 21.28
CA LYS A 147 0.73 -4.65 21.97
C LYS A 147 -0.71 -4.45 21.50
N ILE A 148 -0.89 -4.07 20.24
CA ILE A 148 -2.22 -3.93 19.66
C ILE A 148 -2.74 -5.37 19.54
N PRO A 149 -3.84 -5.73 20.23
CA PRO A 149 -4.34 -7.08 20.17
C PRO A 149 -4.67 -7.38 18.72
N ASP A 150 -4.01 -8.41 18.19
CA ASP A 150 -4.26 -8.87 16.84
C ASP A 150 -5.75 -9.22 16.75
N GLN A 151 -6.47 -8.55 15.84
CA GLN A 151 -7.91 -8.74 15.65
C GLN A 151 -8.22 -10.11 15.00
N ARG A 152 -7.34 -11.12 15.18
CA ARG A 152 -7.36 -12.53 14.77
C ARG A 152 -8.62 -13.34 15.16
N ARG A 153 -9.69 -12.72 15.68
CA ARG A 153 -10.92 -13.41 16.09
C ARG A 153 -12.16 -12.55 15.86
N VAL A 154 -12.76 -12.68 14.69
CA VAL A 154 -14.22 -12.82 14.58
C VAL A 154 -14.53 -13.87 13.53
#